data_AF-A0A1B0GDH9-F1
#
_entry.id   AF-A0A1B0GDH9-F1
#
_cell.length_a   1.000
_cell.length_b   1.000
_cell.length_c   1.000
_cell.angle_alpha   90.00
_cell.angle_beta   90.00
_cell.angle_gamma   90.00
#
_symmetry.space_group_name_H-M   'P 1'
#
loop_
_entity.id
_entity.type
_entity.pdbx_description
1 polymer ?
#
loop_
_entity_poly.entity_id
_entity_poly.type
_entity_poly.pdbx_seq_one_letter_code
_entity_poly.pdbx_strand_id
1 'polypeptide(L)'
;MGSDDTSAASNEQGDRGEKIHKGFQINYMILRDADTGKVIWQENKDFSSPDVEHEACVPVKILDLRAVSREINFSTIEAMENFRLDQKVLFKGRIMEKWFFEMGWVGANTTNTWHSTIEAAPESQYDARERFKRKCHK
;
A
#
# COMPACT_ATOMS: atom_id res chain seq x y z
N MET A 1 27.42 -19.93 43.30
CA MET A 1 26.57 -20.80 42.45
C MET A 1 25.14 -20.36 42.68
N GLY A 2 24.47 -19.91 41.62
CA GLY A 2 23.18 -19.23 41.67
C GLY A 2 23.18 -18.17 40.58
N SER A 3 23.27 -18.62 39.34
CA SER A 3 23.28 -17.80 38.13
C SER A 3 21.88 -17.28 37.84
N ASP A 4 21.85 -15.97 37.63
CA ASP A 4 20.75 -15.10 37.25
C ASP A 4 19.70 -15.73 36.31
N ASP A 5 18.45 -15.63 36.77
CA ASP A 5 17.27 -15.49 35.93
C ASP A 5 17.39 -14.22 35.06
N THR A 6 16.68 -14.22 33.92
CA THR A 6 16.26 -13.07 33.08
C THR A 6 16.94 -12.97 31.71
N SER A 7 16.34 -13.61 30.70
CA SER A 7 16.11 -12.98 29.38
C SER A 7 15.31 -13.92 28.45
N ALA A 8 13.97 -13.92 28.58
CA ALA A 8 13.09 -14.63 27.67
C ALA A 8 11.97 -13.73 27.10
N ALA A 9 12.19 -12.42 27.04
CA ALA A 9 11.15 -11.45 26.64
C ALA A 9 11.40 -10.78 25.28
N SER A 10 12.42 -11.18 24.51
CA SER A 10 12.84 -10.46 23.28
C SER A 10 12.64 -11.23 21.97
N ASN A 11 11.92 -12.35 21.93
CA ASN A 11 11.84 -13.21 20.72
C ASN A 11 10.45 -13.43 20.09
N GLU A 12 9.35 -12.93 20.68
CA GLU A 12 8.00 -13.21 20.17
C GLU A 12 7.52 -12.22 19.08
N GLN A 13 8.01 -10.98 19.09
CA GLN A 13 7.55 -9.94 18.18
C GLN A 13 8.09 -10.12 16.74
N GLY A 14 9.33 -10.61 16.60
CA GLY A 14 9.95 -10.90 15.30
C GLY A 14 9.25 -12.05 14.56
N ASP A 15 8.77 -13.04 15.31
CA ASP A 15 8.07 -14.22 14.78
C ASP A 15 6.67 -13.87 14.24
N ARG A 16 5.91 -13.01 14.93
CA ARG A 16 4.55 -12.65 14.48
C ARG A 16 4.54 -11.89 13.15
N GLY A 17 5.46 -10.94 12.96
CA GLY A 17 5.56 -10.18 11.72
C GLY A 17 5.86 -11.08 10.52
N GLU A 18 6.78 -12.04 10.71
CA GLU A 18 7.15 -13.01 9.68
C GLU A 18 5.99 -13.97 9.36
N LYS A 19 5.23 -14.43 10.37
CA LYS A 19 4.02 -15.24 10.17
C LYS A 19 2.95 -14.51 9.37
N ILE A 20 2.66 -13.26 9.75
CA ILE A 20 1.71 -12.41 9.00
C ILE A 20 2.19 -12.27 7.56
N HIS A 21 3.46 -11.95 7.35
CA HIS A 21 4.00 -11.76 6.01
C HIS A 21 3.89 -13.03 5.15
N LYS A 22 4.28 -14.20 5.68
CA LYS A 22 4.17 -15.50 4.98
C LYS A 22 2.73 -15.88 4.65
N GLY A 23 1.78 -15.44 5.46
CA GLY A 23 0.35 -15.71 5.29
C GLY A 23 -0.42 -14.62 4.58
N PHE A 24 0.21 -13.51 4.16
CA PHE A 24 -0.43 -12.35 3.55
C PHE A 24 -0.09 -12.27 2.06
N GLN A 25 -1.09 -11.99 1.24
CA GLN A 25 -0.89 -11.72 -0.19
C GLN A 25 -1.93 -10.75 -0.73
N ILE A 26 -1.52 -9.88 -1.65
CA ILE A 26 -2.46 -9.09 -2.46
C ILE A 26 -2.88 -9.95 -3.66
N ASN A 27 -4.19 -10.16 -3.81
CA ASN A 27 -4.74 -10.94 -4.91
C ASN A 27 -4.88 -10.08 -6.18
N TYR A 28 -5.36 -8.85 -6.02
CA TYR A 28 -5.48 -7.87 -7.09
C TYR A 28 -5.61 -6.44 -6.55
N MET A 29 -5.36 -5.48 -7.43
CA MET A 29 -5.60 -4.06 -7.17
C MET A 29 -6.28 -3.39 -8.36
N ILE A 30 -7.23 -2.49 -8.08
CA ILE A 30 -7.96 -1.70 -9.07
C ILE A 30 -7.88 -0.22 -8.69
N LEU A 31 -7.60 0.63 -9.67
CA LEU A 31 -7.67 2.08 -9.57
C LEU A 31 -8.79 2.60 -10.47
N ARG A 32 -9.69 3.39 -9.88
CA ARG A 32 -10.83 4.00 -10.56
C ARG A 32 -10.78 5.51 -10.38
N ASP A 33 -11.34 6.20 -11.35
CA ASP A 33 -11.66 7.62 -11.18
C ASP A 33 -12.73 7.73 -10.09
N ALA A 34 -12.45 8.52 -9.05
CA ALA A 34 -13.35 8.65 -7.90
C ALA A 34 -14.66 9.38 -8.27
N ASP A 35 -14.64 10.24 -9.28
CA ASP A 35 -15.81 11.01 -9.69
C ASP A 35 -16.73 10.20 -10.63
N THR A 36 -16.16 9.39 -11.52
CA THR A 36 -16.91 8.66 -12.54
C THR A 36 -17.04 7.16 -12.30
N GLY A 37 -16.24 6.58 -11.39
CA GLY A 37 -16.16 5.15 -11.14
C GLY A 37 -15.46 4.34 -12.25
N LYS A 38 -15.00 5.01 -13.31
CA LYS A 38 -14.35 4.37 -14.46
C LYS A 38 -13.01 3.74 -14.06
N VAL A 39 -12.77 2.49 -14.46
CA VAL A 39 -11.47 1.83 -14.27
C VAL A 39 -10.39 2.56 -15.06
N ILE A 40 -9.31 2.91 -14.36
CA ILE A 40 -8.11 3.53 -14.93
C ILE A 40 -7.05 2.46 -15.16
N TRP A 41 -6.87 1.59 -14.17
CA TRP A 41 -5.86 0.54 -14.15
C TRP A 41 -6.31 -0.59 -13.23
N GLN A 42 -5.91 -1.82 -13.54
CA GLN A 42 -6.12 -3.00 -12.71
C GLN A 42 -5.03 -4.02 -12.98
N GLU A 43 -4.57 -4.72 -11.95
CA GLU A 43 -3.66 -5.85 -12.08
C GLU A 43 -3.95 -6.93 -11.04
N ASN A 44 -3.84 -8.19 -11.46
CA ASN A 44 -3.92 -9.37 -10.60
C ASN A 44 -2.49 -9.80 -10.25
N LYS A 45 -1.83 -8.99 -9.42
CA LYS A 45 -0.43 -9.18 -9.02
C LYS A 45 -0.29 -8.93 -7.53
N ASP A 46 0.55 -9.74 -6.88
CA ASP A 46 0.90 -9.53 -5.49
C ASP A 46 1.98 -8.45 -5.37
N PHE A 47 1.59 -7.29 -4.85
CA PHE A 47 2.48 -6.16 -4.59
C PHE A 47 3.03 -6.14 -3.15
N SER A 48 2.79 -7.19 -2.37
CA SER A 48 3.18 -7.23 -0.95
C SER A 48 4.55 -7.85 -0.68
N SER A 49 5.15 -8.54 -1.65
CA SER A 49 6.49 -9.12 -1.52
C SER A 49 7.57 -8.04 -1.43
N PRO A 50 8.41 -8.02 -0.37
CA PRO A 50 9.43 -6.99 -0.16
C PRO A 50 10.74 -7.25 -0.92
N ASP A 51 10.95 -8.48 -1.42
CA ASP A 51 12.22 -8.91 -1.99
C ASP A 51 12.45 -8.42 -3.42
N VAL A 52 11.42 -7.81 -4.03
CA VAL A 52 11.44 -7.37 -5.42
C VAL A 52 10.91 -5.95 -5.56
N GLU A 53 11.45 -5.23 -6.53
CA GLU A 53 10.86 -3.98 -6.98
C GLU A 53 9.71 -4.30 -7.95
N HIS A 54 8.51 -3.81 -7.62
CA HIS A 54 7.33 -4.05 -8.45
C HIS A 54 7.13 -2.90 -9.43
N GLU A 55 7.04 -3.24 -10.72
CA GLU A 55 6.64 -2.29 -11.75
C GLU A 55 5.12 -2.34 -11.98
N ALA A 56 4.53 -1.17 -12.26
CA ALA A 56 3.13 -0.99 -12.66
C ALA A 56 3.02 0.11 -13.73
N CYS A 57 2.38 -0.19 -14.85
CA CYS A 57 2.22 0.73 -15.99
C CYS A 57 0.86 1.42 -15.96
N VAL A 58 0.78 2.53 -15.23
CA VAL A 58 -0.47 3.27 -15.03
C VAL A 58 -0.65 4.37 -16.10
N PRO A 59 -1.86 4.54 -16.69
CA PRO A 59 -2.10 5.59 -17.68
C PRO A 59 -1.87 7.01 -17.13
N VAL A 60 -1.17 7.85 -17.89
CA VAL A 60 -0.79 9.22 -17.51
C VAL A 60 -1.98 10.09 -17.08
N LYS A 61 -3.16 9.86 -17.67
CA LYS A 61 -4.42 10.54 -17.31
C LYS A 61 -4.78 10.45 -15.82
N ILE A 62 -4.25 9.47 -15.08
CA ILE A 62 -4.46 9.36 -13.63
C ILE A 62 -3.97 10.62 -12.89
N LEU A 63 -2.93 11.26 -13.42
CA LEU A 63 -2.36 12.50 -12.88
C LEU A 63 -3.30 13.70 -13.07
N ASP A 64 -4.36 13.57 -13.85
CA ASP A 64 -5.33 14.63 -14.09
C ASP A 64 -6.59 14.54 -13.25
N LEU A 65 -6.74 13.45 -12.50
CA LEU A 65 -7.91 13.21 -11.70
C LEU A 65 -7.84 13.95 -10.38
N ARG A 66 -8.99 14.47 -9.95
CA ARG A 66 -9.16 15.10 -8.65
C ARG A 66 -8.92 14.10 -7.51
N ALA A 67 -9.41 12.88 -7.69
CA ALA A 67 -9.18 11.79 -6.76
C ALA A 67 -9.25 10.43 -7.46
N VAL A 68 -8.56 9.45 -6.90
CA VAL A 68 -8.53 8.06 -7.34
C VAL A 68 -9.13 7.19 -6.24
N SER A 69 -10.12 6.37 -6.60
CA SER A 69 -10.60 5.30 -5.74
C SER A 69 -9.74 4.06 -5.97
N ARG A 70 -9.15 3.53 -4.90
CA ARG A 70 -8.34 2.31 -4.91
C ARG A 70 -9.10 1.19 -4.23
N GLU A 71 -9.08 0.04 -4.87
CA GLU A 71 -9.56 -1.22 -4.32
C GLU A 71 -8.39 -2.20 -4.24
N ILE A 72 -8.14 -2.74 -3.06
CA ILE A 72 -7.14 -3.80 -2.84
C ILE A 72 -7.89 -5.02 -2.34
N ASN A 73 -7.74 -6.14 -3.01
CA ASN A 73 -8.19 -7.42 -2.49
C ASN A 73 -6.98 -8.20 -2.02
N PHE A 74 -7.03 -8.70 -0.80
CA PHE A 74 -5.94 -9.42 -0.17
C PHE A 74 -6.46 -10.58 0.66
N SER A 75 -5.61 -11.57 0.85
CA SER A 75 -5.88 -12.71 1.72
C SER A 75 -4.88 -12.74 2.87
N THR A 76 -5.33 -13.19 4.04
CA THR A 76 -4.45 -13.38 5.20
C THR A 76 -4.78 -14.65 5.97
N ILE A 77 -3.75 -15.33 6.47
CA ILE A 77 -3.90 -16.47 7.39
C ILE A 77 -4.00 -15.99 8.84
N GLU A 78 -3.21 -14.98 9.21
CA GLU A 78 -3.10 -14.49 10.58
C GLU A 78 -4.08 -13.34 10.87
N ALA A 79 -4.58 -13.26 12.10
CA ALA A 79 -5.42 -12.13 12.51
C ALA A 79 -4.58 -10.88 12.81
N MET A 80 -5.12 -9.71 12.44
CA MET A 80 -4.50 -8.40 12.64
C MET A 80 -5.47 -7.46 13.35
N GLU A 81 -5.03 -6.77 14.40
CA GLU A 81 -5.91 -5.88 15.17
C GLU A 81 -5.99 -4.47 14.58
N ASN A 82 -4.89 -3.98 14.02
CA ASN A 82 -4.79 -2.65 13.45
C ASN A 82 -4.05 -2.70 12.11
N PHE A 83 -4.66 -3.35 11.12
CA PHE A 83 -4.14 -3.39 9.76
C PHE A 83 -4.22 -2.01 9.13
N ARG A 84 -3.09 -1.52 8.62
CA ARG A 84 -2.90 -0.17 8.10
C ARG A 84 -1.78 -0.13 7.07
N LEU A 85 -1.79 0.92 6.25
CA LEU A 85 -0.82 1.15 5.19
C LEU A 85 -0.25 2.57 5.26
N ASP A 86 1.06 2.65 5.47
CA ASP A 86 1.85 3.86 5.36
C ASP A 86 2.51 3.91 3.98
N GLN A 87 2.01 4.75 3.08
CA GLN A 87 2.50 4.84 1.70
C GLN A 87 3.27 6.15 1.48
N LYS A 88 4.47 6.05 0.91
CA LYS A 88 5.28 7.21 0.51
C LYS A 88 5.42 7.23 -1.00
N VAL A 89 5.16 8.39 -1.61
CA VAL A 89 5.40 8.62 -3.03
C VAL A 89 6.74 9.36 -3.17
N LEU A 90 7.67 8.77 -3.91
CA LEU A 90 8.99 9.35 -4.14
C LEU A 90 9.20 9.71 -5.61
N PHE A 91 9.88 10.83 -5.85
CA PHE A 91 10.44 11.16 -7.16
C PHE A 91 11.90 11.53 -7.02
N LYS A 92 12.76 10.77 -7.72
CA LYS A 92 14.22 10.93 -7.67
C LYS A 92 14.74 10.94 -6.22
N GLY A 93 14.24 10.00 -5.40
CA GLY A 93 14.64 9.85 -3.99
C GLY A 93 14.06 10.89 -3.03
N ARG A 94 13.28 11.87 -3.50
CA ARG A 94 12.61 12.86 -2.64
C ARG A 94 11.17 12.45 -2.41
N ILE A 95 10.74 12.47 -1.14
CA ILE A 95 9.35 12.24 -0.77
C ILE A 95 8.53 13.43 -1.26
N MET A 96 7.47 13.13 -2.00
CA MET A 96 6.51 14.12 -2.49
C MET A 96 5.25 14.10 -1.63
N GLU A 97 4.73 12.90 -1.38
CA GLU A 97 3.51 12.70 -0.61
C GLU A 97 3.68 11.53 0.36
N LYS A 98 2.91 11.60 1.45
CA LYS A 98 2.76 10.52 2.42
C LYS A 98 1.27 10.34 2.66
N TRP A 99 0.82 9.10 2.58
CA TRP A 99 -0.57 8.73 2.85
C TRP A 99 -0.61 7.70 3.96
N PHE A 100 -1.62 7.82 4.81
CA PHE A 100 -1.90 6.91 5.91
C PHE A 100 -3.31 6.37 5.70
N PHE A 101 -3.44 5.05 5.63
CA PHE A 101 -4.73 4.38 5.50
C PHE A 101 -4.88 3.36 6.61
N GLU A 102 -6.00 3.39 7.31
CA GLU A 102 -6.32 2.44 8.38
C GLU A 102 -7.53 1.60 7.98
N MET A 103 -7.40 0.28 8.10
CA MET A 103 -8.50 -0.67 7.94
C MET A 103 -8.99 -1.15 9.31
N GLY A 104 -8.08 -1.30 10.27
CA GLY A 104 -8.39 -1.80 11.61
C GLY A 104 -8.34 -3.33 11.67
N TRP A 105 -9.32 -3.95 12.30
CA TRP A 105 -9.30 -5.38 12.56
C TRP A 105 -9.53 -6.22 11.29
N VAL A 106 -8.74 -7.28 11.13
CA VAL A 106 -8.84 -8.28 10.06
C VAL A 106 -8.77 -9.67 10.69
N GLY A 107 -9.75 -10.52 10.36
CA GLY A 107 -9.82 -11.89 10.85
C GLY A 107 -8.80 -12.84 10.20
N ALA A 108 -8.43 -13.89 10.93
CA ALA A 108 -7.61 -14.98 10.41
C ALA A 108 -8.33 -15.76 9.30
N ASN A 109 -7.56 -16.27 8.32
CA ASN A 109 -8.05 -17.05 7.17
C ASN A 109 -9.17 -16.35 6.37
N THR A 110 -9.01 -15.05 6.15
CA THR A 110 -9.99 -14.24 5.42
C THR A 110 -9.43 -13.70 4.11
N THR A 111 -10.34 -13.44 3.17
CA THR A 111 -10.08 -12.61 1.99
C THR A 111 -10.94 -11.38 2.09
N ASN A 112 -10.32 -10.21 1.98
CA ASN A 112 -10.98 -8.92 2.19
C ASN A 112 -10.78 -8.03 0.97
N THR A 113 -11.77 -7.19 0.70
CA THR A 113 -11.65 -6.08 -0.24
C THR A 113 -11.65 -4.78 0.55
N TRP A 114 -10.58 -4.00 0.40
CA TRP A 114 -10.39 -2.73 1.06
C TRP A 114 -10.40 -1.59 0.04
N HIS A 115 -11.33 -0.66 0.25
CA HIS A 115 -11.44 0.56 -0.54
C HIS A 115 -10.77 1.73 0.18
N SER A 116 -10.03 2.54 -0.58
CA SER A 116 -9.43 3.80 -0.10
C SER A 116 -9.58 4.88 -1.16
N THR A 117 -9.64 6.15 -0.75
CA THR A 117 -9.61 7.29 -1.67
C THR A 117 -8.29 8.04 -1.55
N ILE A 118 -7.66 8.31 -2.69
CA ILE A 118 -6.43 9.08 -2.80
C ILE A 118 -6.79 10.39 -3.47
N GLU A 119 -6.73 11.50 -2.74
CA GLU A 119 -7.00 12.83 -3.30
C GLU A 119 -5.73 13.43 -3.91
N ALA A 120 -5.88 14.16 -5.00
CA ALA A 120 -4.79 14.93 -5.56
C ALA A 120 -4.35 16.01 -4.58
N ALA A 121 -3.04 16.21 -4.44
CA ALA A 121 -2.51 17.30 -3.65
C ALA A 121 -3.01 18.67 -4.18
N PRO A 122 -3.23 19.66 -3.29
CA PRO A 122 -3.64 21.01 -3.68
C PRO A 122 -2.69 21.68 -4.67
N GLU A 123 -3.18 22.72 -5.33
CA GLU A 123 -2.53 23.38 -6.48
C GLU A 123 -1.09 23.86 -6.24
N SER A 124 -0.74 24.19 -5.00
CA SER A 124 0.60 24.60 -4.60
C SER A 124 1.67 23.50 -4.76
N GLN A 125 1.30 22.24 -4.98
CA GLN A 125 2.22 21.12 -5.22
C GLN A 125 2.40 20.76 -6.70
N TYR A 126 1.85 21.54 -7.65
CA TYR A 126 1.84 21.26 -9.10
C TYR A 126 3.21 20.95 -9.75
N ASP A 127 4.31 21.39 -9.15
CA ASP A 127 5.66 21.09 -9.63
C ASP A 127 5.92 19.56 -9.65
N ALA A 128 5.27 18.79 -8.77
CA ALA A 128 5.22 17.34 -8.75
C ALA A 128 4.62 16.71 -10.02
N ARG A 129 3.39 17.13 -10.34
CA ARG A 129 2.56 16.61 -11.42
C ARG A 129 3.17 16.90 -12.79
N GLU A 130 3.66 18.12 -12.98
CA GLU A 130 4.34 18.54 -14.21
C GLU A 130 5.71 17.86 -14.40
N ARG A 131 6.39 17.47 -13.31
CA ARG A 131 7.65 16.71 -13.40
C ARG A 131 7.42 15.25 -13.79
N PHE A 132 6.34 14.61 -13.31
CA PHE A 132 5.96 13.27 -13.76
C PHE A 132 5.44 13.26 -15.20
N LYS A 133 4.52 14.17 -15.55
CA LYS A 133 3.94 14.27 -16.91
C LYS A 133 4.99 14.50 -18.00
N ARG A 134 5.97 15.38 -17.77
CA ARG A 134 7.05 15.67 -18.74
C ARG A 134 7.95 14.47 -19.03
N LYS A 135 8.00 13.45 -18.16
CA LYS A 135 8.78 12.24 -18.38
C LYS A 135 7.96 11.11 -19.02
N CYS A 136 6.66 11.01 -18.74
CA CYS A 136 5.80 10.02 -19.41
C CYS A 136 5.54 10.33 -20.90
N HIS A 137 5.87 11.54 -21.37
CA HIS A 137 5.78 11.96 -22.78
C HIS A 137 7.13 11.92 -23.53
N LYS A 138 8.19 11.38 -22.94
CA LYS A 138 9.47 11.10 -23.60
C LYS A 138 9.73 9.61 -23.61
#